data_AF-A0A924J5H8-F1
#
_entry.id   AF-A0A924J5H8-F1
#
_cell.length_a   1.000
_cell.length_b   1.000
_cell.length_c   1.000
_cell.angle_alpha   90.00
_cell.angle_beta   90.00
_cell.angle_gamma   90.00
#
_symmetry.space_group_name_H-M   'P 1'
#
loop_
_entity.id
_entity.type
_entity.pdbx_description
1 polymer ?
#
loop_
_entity_poly.entity_id
_entity_poly.type
_entity_poly.pdbx_seq_one_letter_code
_entity_poly.pdbx_strand_id
1 'polypeptide(L)'
;MPDNELLCISKNRMNIYYDPIASHAATHFHDSPNLKTLVINFLQDTVLNNAKEHLEHDFVRIIGKSDLVETTKEDDIVYAKRLNRDNYSRFILNKPPSDSSFATIILYKQNDFYVLYSAYIGFNVPSFPTAPTATEDSTPFWKTHALAWGTQQIQTGTETKYWPW
;
A
#
# COMPACT_ATOMS: atom_id res chain seq x y z
N MET A 1 -23.21 1.96 -8.77
CA MET A 1 -21.75 1.90 -8.91
C MET A 1 -21.42 2.12 -10.39
N PRO A 2 -21.41 3.36 -10.88
CA PRO A 2 -21.27 3.61 -12.33
C PRO A 2 -19.84 3.40 -12.85
N ASP A 3 -18.82 3.54 -11.99
CA ASP A 3 -17.43 3.72 -12.45
C ASP A 3 -16.51 2.52 -12.20
N ASN A 4 -17.04 1.41 -11.65
CA ASN A 4 -16.23 0.22 -11.41
C ASN A 4 -16.06 -0.62 -12.69
N GLU A 5 -14.83 -0.98 -13.00
CA GLU A 5 -14.47 -1.88 -14.10
C GLU A 5 -14.17 -3.29 -13.59
N LEU A 6 -14.51 -4.30 -14.39
CA LEU A 6 -14.09 -5.68 -14.13
C LEU A 6 -12.56 -5.76 -14.29
N LEU A 7 -11.87 -6.10 -13.21
CA LEU A 7 -10.43 -6.30 -13.21
C LEU A 7 -10.06 -7.69 -13.73
N CYS A 8 -10.63 -8.73 -13.11
CA CYS A 8 -10.43 -10.14 -13.49
C CYS A 8 -11.45 -11.05 -12.79
N ILE A 9 -11.34 -12.36 -13.05
CA ILE A 9 -12.12 -13.42 -12.41
C ILE A 9 -11.15 -14.33 -11.66
N SER A 10 -11.41 -14.62 -10.39
CA SER A 10 -10.56 -15.47 -9.55
C SER A 10 -10.63 -16.96 -9.92
N LYS A 11 -9.77 -17.79 -9.31
CA LYS A 11 -9.73 -19.25 -9.51
C LYS A 11 -11.06 -19.93 -9.20
N ASN A 12 -11.75 -19.48 -8.15
CA ASN A 12 -13.08 -19.96 -7.77
C ASN A 12 -14.23 -19.15 -8.40
N ARG A 13 -13.96 -18.49 -9.53
CA ARG A 13 -14.95 -17.78 -10.37
C ARG A 13 -15.62 -16.58 -9.72
N MET A 14 -14.94 -15.91 -8.79
CA MET A 14 -15.41 -14.65 -8.22
C MET A 14 -15.01 -13.49 -9.14
N ASN A 15 -15.98 -12.64 -9.50
CA ASN A 15 -15.69 -11.41 -10.23
C ASN A 15 -15.01 -10.41 -9.30
N ILE A 16 -13.96 -9.74 -9.79
CA ILE A 16 -13.22 -8.73 -9.04
C ILE A 16 -13.30 -7.41 -9.81
N TYR A 17 -13.78 -6.36 -9.15
CA TYR A 17 -13.95 -5.03 -9.71
C TYR A 17 -13.03 -4.02 -9.03
N TYR A 18 -12.74 -2.91 -9.70
CA TYR A 18 -12.07 -1.77 -9.09
C TYR A 18 -12.52 -0.47 -9.76
N ASP A 19 -12.40 0.66 -9.06
CA ASP A 19 -12.60 1.99 -9.64
C ASP A 19 -11.27 2.47 -10.23
N PRO A 20 -11.15 2.65 -11.57
CA PRO A 20 -9.90 3.00 -12.23
C PRO A 20 -9.50 4.47 -12.07
N ILE A 21 -10.36 5.31 -11.46
CA ILE A 21 -10.16 6.75 -11.33
C ILE A 21 -9.92 7.13 -9.87
N ALA A 22 -10.83 6.76 -8.97
CA ALA A 22 -10.83 7.28 -7.60
C ALA A 22 -10.39 6.26 -6.53
N SER A 23 -10.18 4.99 -6.87
CA SER A 23 -9.73 4.01 -5.86
C SER A 23 -8.27 4.21 -5.46
N HIS A 24 -7.93 3.77 -4.24
CA HIS A 24 -6.55 3.71 -3.78
C HIS A 24 -5.70 2.77 -4.68
N ALA A 25 -6.31 1.71 -5.23
CA ALA A 25 -5.65 0.84 -6.21
C ALA A 25 -5.31 1.57 -7.52
N ALA A 26 -6.15 2.52 -7.98
CA ALA A 26 -5.89 3.29 -9.21
C ALA A 26 -4.59 4.10 -9.12
N THR A 27 -4.35 4.75 -7.98
CA THR A 27 -3.09 5.47 -7.72
C THR A 27 -1.88 4.54 -7.89
N HIS A 28 -1.89 3.37 -7.24
CA HIS A 28 -0.77 2.44 -7.33
C HIS A 28 -0.60 1.79 -8.71
N PHE A 29 -1.68 1.53 -9.44
CA PHE A 29 -1.58 1.05 -10.82
C PHE A 29 -1.02 2.11 -11.77
N HIS A 30 -1.29 3.39 -11.51
CA HIS A 30 -0.67 4.50 -12.24
C HIS A 30 0.82 4.60 -11.94
N ASP A 31 1.20 4.55 -10.67
CA ASP A 31 2.59 4.68 -10.22
C ASP A 31 3.45 3.47 -10.61
N SER A 32 2.85 2.30 -10.79
CA SER A 32 3.53 1.05 -11.12
C SER A 32 2.81 0.30 -12.25
N PRO A 33 3.12 0.61 -13.53
CA PRO A 33 2.38 0.09 -14.68
C PRO A 33 2.29 -1.45 -14.76
N ASN A 34 3.32 -2.15 -14.26
CA ASN A 34 3.34 -3.63 -14.25
C ASN A 34 2.51 -4.25 -13.13
N LEU A 35 2.18 -3.48 -12.08
CA LEU A 35 1.49 -3.99 -10.89
C LEU A 35 0.11 -4.53 -11.25
N LYS A 36 -0.64 -3.84 -12.12
CA LYS A 36 -1.99 -4.29 -12.54
C LYS A 36 -1.96 -5.69 -13.14
N THR A 37 -1.04 -5.94 -14.06
CA THR A 37 -0.88 -7.26 -14.72
C THR A 37 -0.49 -8.35 -13.71
N LEU A 38 0.43 -8.04 -12.79
CA LEU A 38 0.85 -8.98 -11.74
C LEU A 38 -0.31 -9.35 -10.81
N VAL A 39 -1.09 -8.36 -10.38
CA VAL A 39 -2.28 -8.55 -9.54
C VAL A 39 -3.33 -9.40 -10.26
N ILE A 40 -3.61 -9.13 -11.55
CA ILE A 40 -4.54 -9.93 -12.35
C ILE A 40 -4.11 -11.39 -12.38
N ASN A 41 -2.85 -11.65 -12.75
CA ASN A 41 -2.34 -13.03 -12.88
C ASN A 41 -2.39 -13.79 -11.55
N PHE A 42 -2.01 -13.13 -10.45
CA PHE A 42 -2.08 -13.72 -9.12
C PHE A 42 -3.52 -14.04 -8.71
N LEU A 43 -4.45 -13.10 -8.89
CA LEU A 43 -5.84 -13.28 -8.49
C LEU A 43 -6.56 -14.36 -9.32
N GLN A 44 -6.21 -14.52 -10.59
CA GLN A 44 -6.73 -15.60 -11.45
C GLN A 44 -6.36 -17.00 -10.95
N ASP A 45 -5.26 -17.16 -10.21
CA ASP A 45 -4.88 -18.43 -9.56
C ASP A 45 -5.21 -18.48 -8.05
N THR A 46 -5.89 -17.47 -7.53
CA THR A 46 -6.23 -17.38 -6.11
C THR A 46 -7.70 -17.75 -5.86
N VAL A 47 -7.95 -18.54 -4.81
CA VAL A 47 -9.30 -18.82 -4.30
C VAL A 47 -9.65 -17.76 -3.25
N LEU A 48 -10.79 -17.08 -3.41
CA LEU A 48 -11.25 -16.01 -2.53
C LEU A 48 -12.56 -16.42 -1.83
N ASN A 49 -12.57 -16.44 -0.50
CA ASN A 49 -13.72 -16.91 0.29
C ASN A 49 -14.11 -15.96 1.43
N ASN A 50 -13.20 -15.12 1.90
CA ASN A 50 -13.39 -14.30 3.09
C ASN A 50 -14.11 -12.99 2.79
N ALA A 51 -14.78 -12.42 3.79
CA ALA A 51 -15.41 -11.10 3.65
C ALA A 51 -14.39 -9.98 3.35
N LYS A 52 -13.17 -10.15 3.84
CA LYS A 52 -12.00 -9.31 3.54
C LYS A 52 -10.84 -10.24 3.23
N GLU A 53 -10.21 -10.05 2.08
CA GLU A 53 -8.97 -10.73 1.73
C GLU A 53 -7.82 -9.74 1.89
N HIS A 54 -6.81 -10.16 2.64
CA HIS A 54 -5.57 -9.44 2.79
C HIS A 54 -4.44 -10.37 2.38
N LEU A 55 -4.01 -10.24 1.13
CA LEU A 55 -3.12 -11.18 0.48
C LEU A 55 -1.75 -10.54 0.32
N GLU A 56 -0.73 -11.28 0.70
CA GLU A 56 0.67 -10.96 0.43
C GLU A 56 1.25 -12.04 -0.47
N HIS A 57 1.97 -11.64 -1.52
CA HIS A 57 2.56 -12.59 -2.44
C HIS A 57 3.98 -12.20 -2.81
N ASP A 58 4.91 -13.14 -2.66
CA ASP A 58 6.27 -13.07 -3.19
C ASP A 58 6.30 -13.60 -4.63
N PHE A 59 6.63 -12.74 -5.58
CA PHE A 59 6.77 -13.10 -6.99
C PHE A 59 8.12 -13.75 -7.32
N VAL A 60 9.01 -13.92 -6.33
CA VAL A 60 10.34 -14.56 -6.45
C VAL A 60 11.23 -13.87 -7.51
N ARG A 61 10.93 -12.59 -7.79
CA ARG A 61 11.68 -11.68 -8.66
C ARG A 61 11.32 -10.25 -8.29
N ILE A 62 12.21 -9.31 -8.59
CA ILE A 62 11.92 -7.88 -8.40
C ILE A 62 10.75 -7.50 -9.30
N ILE A 63 9.69 -6.93 -8.72
CA ILE A 63 8.49 -6.46 -9.43
C ILE A 63 8.37 -4.93 -9.46
N GLY A 64 9.21 -4.25 -8.67
CA GLY A 64 9.35 -2.80 -8.67
C GLY A 64 9.91 -2.32 -7.34
N LYS A 65 9.54 -1.10 -6.96
CA LYS A 65 10.07 -0.42 -5.77
C LYS A 65 9.03 -0.35 -4.65
N SER A 66 9.45 -0.63 -3.42
CA SER A 66 8.73 -0.29 -2.19
C SER A 66 9.19 1.09 -1.71
N ASP A 67 8.25 1.98 -1.44
CA ASP A 67 8.56 3.28 -0.83
C ASP A 67 8.97 3.14 0.63
N LEU A 68 8.50 2.09 1.31
CA LEU A 68 8.88 1.77 2.67
C LEU A 68 10.28 1.17 2.73
N VAL A 69 11.13 1.73 3.58
CA VAL A 69 12.49 1.27 3.83
C VAL A 69 12.79 1.19 5.33
N GLU A 70 13.69 0.28 5.69
CA GLU A 70 14.25 0.21 7.04
C GLU A 70 15.19 1.38 7.32
N THR A 71 15.13 1.85 8.56
CA THR A 71 15.85 3.02 9.05
C THR A 71 16.63 2.71 10.32
N THR A 72 17.77 3.38 10.47
CA THR A 72 18.61 3.36 11.65
C THR A 72 18.67 4.76 12.27
N LYS A 73 19.42 4.91 13.36
CA LYS A 73 19.58 6.19 14.06
C LYS A 73 20.42 7.22 13.29
N GLU A 74 21.16 6.78 12.27
CA GLU A 74 22.00 7.60 11.41
C GLU A 74 21.24 8.25 10.24
N ASP A 75 19.99 7.85 10.02
CA ASP A 75 19.18 8.35 8.91
C ASP A 75 18.57 9.73 9.18
N ASP A 76 18.43 10.54 8.13
CA ASP A 76 17.79 11.86 8.25
C ASP A 76 16.27 11.72 8.09
N ILE A 77 15.60 11.76 9.23
CA ILE A 77 14.16 11.56 9.33
C ILE A 77 13.43 12.89 9.39
N VAL A 78 12.34 12.97 8.64
CA VAL A 78 11.36 14.05 8.72
C VAL A 78 9.96 13.46 8.83
N TYR A 79 9.08 14.14 9.55
CA TYR A 79 7.66 13.82 9.58
C TYR A 79 6.92 14.86 8.75
N ALA A 80 5.97 14.41 7.94
CA ALA A 80 5.10 15.29 7.18
C ALA A 80 3.72 14.65 7.04
N LYS A 81 2.71 15.47 6.81
CA LYS A 81 1.38 14.97 6.44
C LYS A 81 1.36 14.67 4.95
N ARG A 82 0.83 13.51 4.57
CA ARG A 82 0.59 13.21 3.16
C ARG A 82 -0.57 14.04 2.63
N LEU A 83 -0.58 14.32 1.33
CA LEU A 83 -1.68 15.04 0.70
C LEU A 83 -3.01 14.33 1.02
N ASN A 84 -4.04 15.09 1.38
CA ASN A 84 -5.36 14.59 1.76
C ASN A 84 -5.38 13.62 2.98
N ARG A 85 -4.38 13.66 3.86
CA ARG A 85 -4.35 12.90 5.12
C ARG A 85 -3.94 13.80 6.29
N ASP A 86 -4.65 13.72 7.41
CA ASP A 86 -4.37 14.59 8.57
C ASP A 86 -3.28 14.05 9.52
N ASN A 87 -2.92 12.78 9.35
CA ASN A 87 -1.94 12.09 10.19
C ASN A 87 -0.51 12.27 9.66
N TYR A 88 0.43 12.44 10.58
CA TYR A 88 1.86 12.46 10.25
C TYR A 88 2.33 11.07 9.80
N SER A 89 3.10 11.06 8.71
CA SER A 89 3.86 9.91 8.25
C SER A 89 5.35 10.18 8.48
N ARG A 90 6.12 9.12 8.74
CA ARG A 90 7.57 9.19 8.89
C ARG A 90 8.24 9.02 7.53
N PHE A 91 9.14 9.91 7.19
CA PHE A 91 9.90 9.89 5.96
C PHE A 91 11.41 9.90 6.21
N ILE A 92 12.16 9.36 5.25
CA ILE A 92 13.62 9.36 5.22
C ILE A 92 14.14 10.11 4.00
N LEU A 93 14.99 11.11 4.24
CA LEU A 93 15.48 12.03 3.21
C LEU A 93 16.64 11.47 2.39
N ASN A 94 17.43 10.57 3.00
CA ASN A 94 18.73 10.13 2.47
C ASN A 94 18.74 8.66 2.01
N LYS A 95 17.58 8.01 1.87
CA LYS A 95 17.47 6.66 1.28
C LYS A 95 16.42 6.62 0.17
N PRO A 96 16.74 6.04 -1.00
CA PRO A 96 15.77 5.83 -2.07
C PRO A 96 14.87 4.62 -1.76
N PRO A 97 13.75 4.47 -2.49
CA PRO A 97 12.94 3.25 -2.47
C PRO A 97 13.77 1.98 -2.73
N SER A 98 13.42 0.90 -2.04
CA SER A 98 14.09 -0.41 -2.18
C SER A 98 13.41 -1.28 -3.23
N ASP A 99 14.17 -2.16 -3.88
CA ASP A 99 13.57 -3.18 -4.74
C ASP A 99 12.76 -4.17 -3.90
N SER A 100 11.60 -4.60 -4.42
CA SER A 100 10.73 -5.56 -3.74
C SER A 100 10.24 -6.62 -4.72
N SER A 101 10.16 -7.86 -4.23
CA SER A 101 9.47 -8.97 -4.89
C SER A 101 8.05 -9.20 -4.38
N PHE A 102 7.64 -8.46 -3.35
CA PHE A 102 6.35 -8.61 -2.69
C PHE A 102 5.33 -7.61 -3.22
N ALA A 103 4.08 -8.05 -3.31
CA ALA A 103 2.93 -7.16 -3.40
C ALA A 103 1.88 -7.51 -2.34
N THR A 104 1.20 -6.48 -1.85
CA THR A 104 0.05 -6.58 -0.95
C THR A 104 -1.21 -6.22 -1.71
N ILE A 105 -2.25 -7.03 -1.56
CA ILE A 105 -3.54 -6.91 -2.25
C ILE A 105 -4.66 -6.99 -1.21
N ILE A 106 -5.55 -6.00 -1.23
CA ILE A 106 -6.66 -5.87 -0.28
C ILE A 106 -7.98 -5.85 -1.05
N LEU A 107 -8.83 -6.84 -0.78
CA LEU A 107 -10.15 -6.98 -1.40
C LEU A 107 -11.24 -7.01 -0.33
N TYR A 108 -12.39 -6.43 -0.64
CA TYR A 108 -13.61 -6.55 0.15
C TYR A 108 -14.69 -7.26 -0.64
N LYS A 109 -15.32 -8.27 -0.03
CA LYS A 109 -16.45 -8.96 -0.62
C LYS A 109 -17.69 -8.05 -0.58
N GLN A 110 -18.41 -7.99 -1.70
CA GLN A 110 -19.66 -7.29 -1.88
C GLN A 110 -20.66 -8.27 -2.50
N ASN A 111 -21.51 -8.87 -1.66
CA ASN A 111 -22.43 -9.95 -2.07
C ASN A 111 -21.69 -11.07 -2.83
N ASP A 112 -21.85 -11.09 -4.16
CA ASP A 112 -21.35 -12.14 -5.06
C ASP A 112 -20.08 -11.75 -5.83
N PHE A 113 -19.45 -10.61 -5.50
CA PHE A 113 -18.20 -10.16 -6.13
C PHE A 113 -17.24 -9.57 -5.10
N TYR A 114 -16.02 -9.26 -5.52
CA TYR A 114 -15.04 -8.53 -4.73
C TYR A 114 -14.75 -7.17 -5.34
N VAL A 115 -14.46 -6.20 -4.48
CA VAL A 115 -13.88 -4.91 -4.87
C VAL A 115 -12.43 -4.88 -4.43
N LEU A 116 -11.52 -4.63 -5.36
CA LEU A 116 -10.13 -4.30 -5.07
C LEU A 116 -10.08 -2.91 -4.47
N TYR A 117 -9.77 -2.85 -3.18
CA TYR A 117 -9.61 -1.60 -2.47
C TYR A 117 -8.23 -1.00 -2.71
N SER A 118 -7.18 -1.83 -2.62
CA SER A 118 -5.80 -1.40 -2.80
C SER A 118 -4.93 -2.56 -3.28
N ALA A 119 -3.91 -2.24 -4.06
CA ALA A 119 -2.77 -3.12 -4.33
C ALA A 119 -1.51 -2.26 -4.40
N TYR A 120 -0.40 -2.69 -3.80
CA TYR A 120 0.87 -1.95 -3.85
C TYR A 120 2.06 -2.89 -3.76
N ILE A 121 3.23 -2.41 -4.20
CA ILE A 121 4.50 -3.14 -4.10
C ILE A 121 5.07 -2.93 -2.71
N GLY A 122 5.41 -4.03 -2.03
CA GLY A 122 5.78 -4.05 -0.63
C GLY A 122 4.97 -5.09 0.14
N PHE A 123 5.25 -5.17 1.43
CA PHE A 123 4.53 -6.03 2.38
C PHE A 123 3.46 -5.23 3.12
N ASN A 124 2.51 -5.95 3.69
CA ASN A 124 1.54 -5.40 4.62
C ASN A 124 2.26 -4.92 5.87
N VAL A 125 1.89 -3.73 6.33
CA VAL A 125 2.50 -3.12 7.51
C VAL A 125 1.44 -2.73 8.52
N PRO A 126 1.82 -2.66 9.81
CA PRO A 126 0.98 -2.06 10.82
C PRO A 126 0.50 -0.66 10.41
N SER A 127 -0.69 -0.29 10.87
CA SER A 127 -1.21 1.06 10.65
C SER A 127 -0.24 2.11 11.22
N PHE A 128 -0.33 3.35 10.74
CA PHE A 128 0.41 4.45 11.37
C PHE A 128 -0.05 4.61 12.82
N PRO A 129 0.81 5.01 13.76
CA PRO A 129 0.45 5.02 15.18
C PRO A 129 -0.64 6.00 15.59
N THR A 130 -0.91 7.00 14.74
CA THR A 130 -2.01 7.97 14.92
C THR A 130 -3.29 7.56 14.18
N ALA A 131 -3.28 6.44 13.46
CA ALA A 131 -4.48 5.94 12.78
C ALA A 131 -5.47 5.32 13.78
N PRO A 132 -6.78 5.40 13.53
CA PRO A 132 -7.80 4.72 14.36
C PRO A 132 -7.62 3.20 14.43
N THR A 133 -6.89 2.63 13.47
CA THR A 133 -6.58 1.19 13.35
C THR A 133 -5.19 0.82 13.88
N ALA A 134 -4.52 1.72 14.60
CA ALA A 134 -3.24 1.44 15.23
C ALA A 134 -3.35 0.29 16.25
N THR A 135 -2.31 -0.53 16.29
CA THR A 135 -2.13 -1.65 17.22
C THR A 135 -0.87 -1.42 18.06
N GLU A 136 -0.62 -2.27 19.05
CA GLU A 136 0.61 -2.23 19.85
C GLU A 136 1.89 -2.36 19.02
N ASP A 137 1.82 -3.03 17.86
CA ASP A 137 2.94 -3.19 16.92
C ASP A 137 3.22 -1.95 16.07
N SER A 138 2.28 -1.00 16.02
CA SER A 138 2.38 0.15 15.11
C SER A 138 3.57 1.04 15.47
N THR A 139 3.70 1.44 16.74
CA THR A 139 4.81 2.31 17.16
C THR A 139 6.18 1.65 17.04
N PRO A 140 6.40 0.41 17.52
CA PRO A 140 7.66 -0.29 17.35
C PRO A 140 8.08 -0.44 15.88
N PHE A 141 7.14 -0.81 15.00
CA PHE A 141 7.41 -0.98 13.58
C PHE A 141 7.86 0.33 12.92
N TRP A 142 7.07 1.40 13.08
CA TRP A 142 7.36 2.66 12.42
C TRP A 142 8.58 3.39 13.03
N LYS A 143 9.08 2.99 14.21
CA LYS A 143 10.37 3.46 14.75
C LYS A 143 11.58 3.00 13.94
N THR A 144 11.45 1.89 13.23
CA THR A 144 12.52 1.31 12.42
C THR A 144 12.21 1.38 10.93
N HIS A 145 11.07 1.92 10.51
CA HIS A 145 10.69 2.06 9.10
C HIS A 145 10.21 3.46 8.75
N ALA A 146 10.47 3.90 7.52
CA ALA A 146 10.00 5.18 6.99
C ALA A 146 9.71 5.09 5.50
N LEU A 147 8.89 6.00 4.99
CA LEU A 147 8.67 6.16 3.56
C LEU A 147 9.82 6.98 2.95
N ALA A 148 10.38 6.54 1.84
CA ALA A 148 11.42 7.28 1.12
C ALA A 148 10.87 8.64 0.66
N TRP A 149 11.63 9.71 0.89
CA TRP A 149 11.20 11.06 0.53
C TRP A 149 10.95 11.22 -0.97
N GLY A 150 9.97 12.03 -1.32
CA GLY A 150 9.60 12.29 -2.72
C GLY A 150 8.79 11.19 -3.41
N THR A 151 8.55 10.06 -2.75
CA THR A 151 7.68 8.99 -3.27
C THR A 151 6.20 9.27 -3.11
N GLN A 152 5.84 10.14 -2.16
CA GLN A 152 4.47 10.48 -1.82
C GLN A 152 4.32 12.00 -1.80
N GLN A 153 3.19 12.50 -2.28
CA GLN A 153 2.86 13.91 -2.16
C GLN A 153 2.59 14.26 -0.70
N ILE A 154 3.12 15.41 -0.26
CA ILE A 154 2.98 15.93 1.10
C ILE A 154 2.22 17.25 1.10
N GLN A 155 1.68 17.61 2.27
CA GLN A 155 1.17 18.95 2.54
C GLN A 155 2.35 19.86 2.89
N THR A 156 2.73 20.76 1.98
CA THR A 156 3.83 21.72 2.19
C THR A 156 3.60 22.57 3.44
N GLY A 157 4.65 22.74 4.25
CA GLY A 157 4.62 23.47 5.52
C GLY A 157 4.28 22.60 6.73
N THR A 158 4.05 21.30 6.54
CA THR A 158 3.83 20.34 7.64
C THR A 158 5.11 19.60 8.06
N GLU A 159 6.22 19.81 7.37
CA GLU A 159 7.48 19.14 7.62
C GLU A 159 8.02 19.48 9.02
N THR A 160 8.39 18.45 9.79
CA THR A 160 8.94 18.62 11.14
C THR A 160 9.95 17.53 11.46
N LYS A 161 10.99 17.87 12.22
CA LYS A 161 11.93 16.89 12.80
C LYS A 161 11.47 16.39 14.18
N TYR A 162 10.44 17.01 14.75
CA TYR A 162 9.90 16.60 16.05
C TYR A 162 9.06 15.34 15.89
N TRP A 163 9.41 14.32 16.67
CA TRP A 163 8.72 13.05 16.72
C TRP A 163 7.26 13.23 17.20
N PRO A 164 6.24 12.96 16.37
CA PRO A 164 4.86 13.31 16.69
C PRO A 164 4.05 12.25 17.48
N TRP A 165 4.66 11.15 17.94
CA TRP A 165 3.95 9.97 18.52
C TRP A 165 4.72 9.21 19.63
#